data_AF-A0AAP2GTU1-F1
#
_entry.id   AF-A0AAP2GTU1-F1
#
_cell.length_a   1.000
_cell.length_b   1.000
_cell.length_c   1.000
_cell.angle_alpha   90.00
_cell.angle_beta   90.00
_cell.angle_gamma   90.00
#
_symmetry.space_group_name_H-M   'P 1'
#
loop_
_entity.id
_entity.type
_entity.pdbx_description
1 polymer ?
#
loop_
_entity_poly.entity_id
_entity_poly.type
_entity_poly.pdbx_seq_one_letter_code
_entity_poly.pdbx_strand_id
1 'polypeptide(L)'
;HPPPPTGASSTSRGLGEGSKRPVLTANSRLELSEDWDSDREVWLHGEAYFEGRKKTNPADASRRYKFTVHTSSLDVNVVGTEFTVSQREKTTVVLNEGRIELAVDDQYIAMKPGDKVEVSGGKELRHETVNPKVYSAWKDHVW
;
A
#
# COMPACT_ATOMS: atom_id res chain seq x y z
N HIS A 1 18.40 3.87 -8.60
CA HIS A 1 18.16 2.63 -7.83
C HIS A 1 17.93 3.02 -6.37
N PRO A 2 16.87 2.55 -5.70
CA PRO A 2 16.71 2.75 -4.26
C PRO A 2 17.71 1.87 -3.50
N PRO A 3 18.20 2.32 -2.32
CA PRO A 3 19.13 1.55 -1.47
C PRO A 3 18.45 0.33 -0.81
N PRO A 4 19.20 -0.72 -0.45
CA PRO A 4 18.67 -1.91 0.23
C PRO A 4 18.24 -1.61 1.68
N PRO A 5 17.21 -2.30 2.21
CA PRO A 5 16.69 -2.04 3.53
C PRO A 5 17.54 -2.65 4.66
N THR A 6 18.20 -1.82 5.48
CA THR A 6 18.74 -2.16 6.82
C THR A 6 17.84 -1.70 7.99
N GLY A 7 17.00 -2.60 8.52
CA GLY A 7 16.24 -2.40 9.78
C GLY A 7 14.76 -2.01 9.62
N ALA A 8 13.88 -2.98 9.35
CA ALA A 8 12.43 -2.79 9.32
C ALA A 8 11.77 -3.41 10.57
N SER A 9 10.77 -2.76 11.16
CA SER A 9 9.98 -3.34 12.27
C SER A 9 8.51 -3.40 11.87
N SER A 10 7.91 -4.60 11.94
CA SER A 10 6.46 -4.78 11.75
C SER A 10 5.86 -5.47 12.97
N THR A 11 4.77 -4.91 13.50
CA THR A 11 4.03 -5.53 14.59
C THR A 11 3.04 -6.53 13.99
N SER A 12 3.24 -7.83 14.23
CA SER A 12 2.61 -8.92 13.49
C SER A 12 1.19 -9.30 13.95
N ARG A 13 0.71 -8.70 15.04
CA ARG A 13 -0.50 -9.09 15.77
C ARG A 13 -1.74 -8.54 15.06
N GLY A 14 -2.22 -9.24 14.04
CA GLY A 14 -3.46 -8.86 13.32
C GLY A 14 -3.64 -9.53 11.96
N LEU A 15 -2.56 -9.93 11.27
CA LEU A 15 -2.69 -10.63 10.00
C LEU A 15 -3.22 -12.06 10.22
N GLY A 16 -4.51 -12.27 9.98
CA GLY A 16 -5.13 -13.61 9.99
C GLY A 16 -4.41 -14.59 9.05
N GLU A 17 -4.55 -15.89 9.34
CA GLU A 17 -3.88 -16.98 8.61
C GLU A 17 -4.30 -16.98 7.12
N GLY A 18 -3.49 -16.37 6.26
CA GLY A 18 -3.73 -16.29 4.81
C GLY A 18 -3.55 -14.91 4.20
N SER A 19 -3.44 -13.85 5.00
CA SER A 19 -3.00 -12.53 4.52
C SER A 19 -1.47 -12.50 4.44
N LYS A 20 -0.92 -12.22 3.24
CA LYS A 20 0.52 -12.00 3.10
C LYS A 20 0.92 -10.75 3.87
N ARG A 21 2.02 -10.85 4.63
CA ARG A 21 2.58 -9.71 5.36
C ARG A 21 3.11 -8.69 4.34
N PRO A 22 2.85 -7.39 4.53
CA PRO A 22 3.56 -6.37 3.76
C PRO A 22 5.06 -6.57 3.91
N VAL A 23 5.81 -6.34 2.83
CA VAL A 23 7.28 -6.32 2.87
C VAL A 23 7.69 -4.88 3.12
N LEU A 24 8.38 -4.64 4.24
CA LEU A 24 8.82 -3.29 4.62
C LEU A 24 10.27 -3.07 4.25
N THR A 25 10.59 -1.85 3.85
CA THR A 25 11.97 -1.39 3.81
C THR A 25 12.46 -0.96 5.20
N ALA A 26 13.74 -0.64 5.29
CA ALA A 26 14.35 -0.15 6.51
C ALA A 26 13.80 1.18 6.97
N ASN A 27 13.82 1.39 8.28
CA ASN A 27 13.26 2.56 8.94
C ASN A 27 11.78 2.77 8.63
N SER A 28 11.09 1.70 8.20
CA SER A 28 9.65 1.70 8.00
C SER A 28 8.95 1.07 9.19
N ARG A 29 7.77 1.60 9.49
CA ARG A 29 6.86 1.15 10.55
C ARG A 29 5.46 1.04 9.98
N LEU A 30 4.74 0.04 10.45
CA LEU A 30 3.35 -0.19 10.08
C LEU A 30 2.52 -0.45 11.34
N GLU A 31 1.39 0.23 11.43
CA GLU A 31 0.41 0.08 12.51
C GLU A 31 -0.85 -0.52 11.93
N LEU A 32 -1.43 -1.50 12.63
CA LEU A 32 -2.60 -2.25 12.19
C LEU A 32 -3.81 -1.83 13.03
N SER A 33 -4.98 -1.68 12.41
CA SER A 33 -6.27 -1.67 13.13
C SER A 33 -6.44 -2.93 14.00
N GLU A 34 -7.14 -2.78 15.11
CA GLU A 34 -7.35 -3.86 16.10
C GLU A 34 -8.21 -4.99 15.54
N ASP A 35 -9.25 -4.63 14.77
CA ASP A 35 -10.11 -5.58 14.07
C ASP A 35 -9.57 -5.83 12.66
N TRP A 36 -9.28 -7.09 12.36
CA TRP A 36 -8.85 -7.55 11.04
C TRP A 36 -9.90 -8.42 10.34
N ASP A 37 -11.02 -8.68 11.01
CA ASP A 37 -12.16 -9.45 10.53
C ASP A 37 -13.23 -8.61 9.82
N SER A 38 -13.07 -7.30 9.84
CA SER A 38 -13.86 -6.35 9.07
C SER A 38 -13.02 -5.57 8.05
N ASP A 39 -13.34 -4.28 7.86
CA ASP A 39 -12.54 -3.36 7.05
C ASP A 39 -11.16 -3.22 7.69
N ARG A 40 -10.10 -3.35 6.89
CA ARG A 40 -8.73 -3.41 7.39
C ARG A 40 -8.03 -2.09 7.10
N GLU A 41 -7.42 -1.51 8.12
CA GLU A 41 -6.70 -0.24 8.00
C GLU A 41 -5.26 -0.41 8.48
N VAL A 42 -4.32 0.14 7.71
CA VAL A 42 -2.91 0.23 8.09
C VAL A 42 -2.42 1.64 8.00
N TRP A 43 -1.59 2.06 8.95
CA TRP A 43 -0.87 3.33 8.90
C TRP A 43 0.59 3.03 8.58
N LEU A 44 1.07 3.55 7.44
CA LEU A 44 2.44 3.35 6.98
C LEU A 44 3.28 4.59 7.25
N HIS A 45 4.44 4.36 7.85
CA HIS A 45 5.57 5.28 7.88
C HIS A 45 6.75 4.64 7.16
N GLY A 46 7.30 5.31 6.14
CA GLY A 46 8.40 4.77 5.33
C GLY A 46 7.93 4.13 4.01
N GLU A 47 8.53 3.02 3.61
CA GLU A 47 8.24 2.34 2.33
C GLU A 47 7.93 0.86 2.52
N ALA A 48 6.85 0.42 1.88
CA ALA A 48 6.38 -0.96 1.93
C ALA A 48 5.76 -1.40 0.59
N TYR A 49 5.90 -2.70 0.32
CA TYR A 49 5.21 -3.42 -0.73
C TYR A 49 4.06 -4.23 -0.13
N PHE A 50 2.88 -4.13 -0.75
CA PHE A 50 1.64 -4.72 -0.28
C PHE A 50 1.07 -5.70 -1.30
N GLU A 51 0.55 -6.82 -0.78
CA GLU A 51 -0.26 -7.78 -1.52
C GLU A 51 -1.66 -7.84 -0.88
N GLY A 52 -2.55 -6.95 -1.32
CA GLY A 52 -3.91 -6.85 -0.80
C GLY A 52 -4.80 -7.95 -1.36
N ARG A 53 -5.34 -8.82 -0.50
CA ARG A 53 -6.32 -9.85 -0.90
C ARG A 53 -7.75 -9.34 -0.77
N LYS A 54 -8.63 -9.83 -1.66
CA LYS A 54 -10.08 -9.62 -1.54
C LYS A 54 -10.58 -10.37 -0.30
N LYS A 55 -11.33 -9.69 0.58
CA LYS A 55 -12.03 -10.30 1.72
C LYS A 55 -13.51 -9.91 1.63
N THR A 56 -14.39 -10.86 1.82
CA THR A 56 -15.84 -10.66 1.84
C THR A 56 -16.39 -10.95 3.23
N ASN A 57 -17.54 -10.39 3.56
CA ASN A 57 -18.23 -10.73 4.79
C ASN A 57 -18.72 -12.19 4.74
N PRO A 58 -18.38 -13.05 5.73
CA PRO A 58 -18.88 -14.42 5.78
C PRO A 58 -20.40 -14.54 5.85
N ALA A 59 -21.08 -13.54 6.44
CA ALA A 59 -22.53 -13.48 6.56
C ALA A 59 -23.20 -12.84 5.32
N ASP A 60 -22.44 -12.15 4.47
CA ASP A 60 -22.94 -11.50 3.27
C ASP A 60 -21.84 -11.43 2.19
N ALA A 61 -21.83 -12.41 1.29
CA ALA A 61 -20.84 -12.51 0.23
C ALA A 61 -20.87 -11.32 -0.78
N SER A 62 -21.95 -10.52 -0.79
CA SER A 62 -22.03 -9.31 -1.61
C SER A 62 -21.23 -8.16 -1.00
N ARG A 63 -21.06 -8.14 0.33
CA ARG A 63 -20.28 -7.14 1.05
C ARG A 63 -18.79 -7.47 1.01
N ARG A 64 -18.01 -6.59 0.40
CA ARG A 64 -16.54 -6.65 0.39
C ARG A 64 -15.98 -5.80 1.51
N TYR A 65 -15.05 -6.35 2.27
CA TYR A 65 -14.29 -5.57 3.24
C TYR A 65 -13.21 -4.77 2.54
N LYS A 66 -13.10 -3.50 2.92
CA LYS A 66 -12.09 -2.57 2.42
C LYS A 66 -10.72 -2.92 2.98
N PHE A 67 -9.69 -2.48 2.26
CA PHE A 67 -8.33 -2.44 2.76
C PHE A 67 -7.76 -1.06 2.42
N THR A 68 -7.41 -0.30 3.45
CA THR A 68 -6.97 1.09 3.32
C THR A 68 -5.56 1.23 3.89
N VAL A 69 -4.65 1.80 3.11
CA VAL A 69 -3.32 2.21 3.58
C VAL A 69 -3.32 3.72 3.77
N HIS A 70 -3.20 4.14 5.01
CA HIS A 70 -3.08 5.54 5.40
C HIS A 70 -1.62 5.98 5.31
N THR A 71 -1.41 7.13 4.68
CA THR A 71 -0.15 7.86 4.70
C THR A 71 -0.40 9.28 5.19
N SER A 72 0.65 10.10 5.32
CA SER A 72 0.52 11.51 5.71
C SER A 72 -0.16 12.38 4.65
N SER A 73 -0.24 11.91 3.40
CA SER A 73 -0.65 12.75 2.26
C SER A 73 -1.87 12.23 1.53
N LEU A 74 -2.16 10.94 1.62
CA LEU A 74 -3.26 10.28 0.91
C LEU A 74 -3.62 8.95 1.55
N ASP A 75 -4.82 8.49 1.24
CA ASP A 75 -5.28 7.14 1.53
C ASP A 75 -5.27 6.30 0.25
N VAL A 76 -4.82 5.05 0.38
CA VAL A 76 -4.79 4.07 -0.71
C VAL A 76 -5.87 3.02 -0.45
N ASN A 77 -6.99 3.09 -1.19
CA ASN A 77 -8.05 2.08 -1.12
C ASN A 77 -7.80 0.97 -2.14
N VAL A 78 -7.69 -0.26 -1.66
CA VAL A 78 -7.20 -1.35 -2.51
C VAL A 78 -8.03 -2.62 -2.42
N VAL A 79 -8.16 -3.33 -3.54
CA VAL A 79 -8.93 -4.59 -3.62
C VAL A 79 -8.24 -5.58 -4.56
N GLY A 80 -7.60 -6.62 -4.02
CA GLY A 80 -6.99 -7.66 -4.86
C GLY A 80 -5.84 -7.12 -5.71
N THR A 81 -4.83 -6.53 -5.07
CA THR A 81 -3.80 -5.70 -5.72
C THR A 81 -2.41 -5.98 -5.21
N GLU A 82 -1.44 -5.73 -6.07
CA GLU A 82 -0.03 -5.63 -5.71
C GLU A 82 0.44 -4.21 -5.96
N PHE A 83 1.06 -3.58 -4.97
CA PHE A 83 1.48 -2.18 -5.08
C PHE A 83 2.59 -1.83 -4.10
N THR A 84 3.31 -0.76 -4.41
CA THR A 84 4.34 -0.20 -3.55
C THR A 84 3.92 1.19 -3.10
N VAL A 85 4.08 1.48 -1.81
CA VAL A 85 3.91 2.82 -1.24
C VAL A 85 5.23 3.25 -0.62
N SER A 86 5.68 4.46 -0.95
CA SER A 86 6.87 5.08 -0.36
C SER A 86 6.50 6.46 0.18
N GLN A 87 6.72 6.68 1.47
CA GLN A 87 6.55 7.95 2.15
C GLN A 87 7.92 8.45 2.63
N ARG A 88 8.59 9.22 1.76
CA ARG A 88 9.86 9.88 2.06
C ARG A 88 9.68 11.40 1.98
N GLU A 89 10.38 12.09 1.07
CA GLU A 89 10.13 13.52 0.80
C GLU A 89 8.76 13.78 0.15
N LYS A 90 8.25 12.79 -0.58
CA LYS A 90 6.93 12.76 -1.20
C LYS A 90 6.30 11.40 -0.99
N THR A 91 4.97 11.34 -1.10
CA THR A 91 4.24 10.07 -1.09
C THR A 91 4.14 9.57 -2.53
N THR A 92 4.63 8.35 -2.77
CA THR A 92 4.62 7.71 -4.09
C THR A 92 3.89 6.38 -4.00
N VAL A 93 2.94 6.17 -4.91
CA VAL A 93 2.22 4.91 -5.08
C VAL A 93 2.48 4.37 -6.48
N VAL A 94 2.87 3.10 -6.58
CA VAL A 94 3.08 2.40 -7.86
C VAL A 94 2.23 1.14 -7.86
N LEU A 95 1.39 0.98 -8.88
CA LEU A 95 0.48 -0.17 -9.02
C LEU A 95 1.08 -1.24 -9.93
N ASN A 96 1.32 -2.43 -9.37
CA ASN A 96 1.82 -3.59 -10.10
C ASN A 96 0.68 -4.40 -10.72
N GLU A 97 -0.36 -4.73 -9.94
CA GLU A 97 -1.49 -5.57 -10.37
C GLU A 97 -2.79 -5.12 -9.69
N GLY A 98 -3.92 -5.30 -10.37
CA GLY A 98 -5.26 -5.05 -9.84
C GLY A 98 -5.76 -3.64 -10.12
N ARG A 99 -6.49 -3.05 -9.17
CA ARG A 99 -7.01 -1.68 -9.23
C ARG A 99 -6.92 -1.01 -7.86
N ILE A 100 -6.42 0.21 -7.85
CA ILE A 100 -6.36 1.07 -6.67
C ILE A 100 -7.18 2.32 -6.92
N GLU A 101 -7.79 2.83 -5.86
CA GLU A 101 -8.32 4.19 -5.80
C GLU A 101 -7.57 4.95 -4.72
N LEU A 102 -6.94 6.06 -5.10
CA LEU A 102 -6.30 6.97 -4.15
C LEU A 102 -7.30 8.05 -3.76
N ALA A 103 -7.38 8.36 -2.47
CA ALA A 103 -8.05 9.55 -1.98
C ALA A 103 -7.00 10.57 -1.53
N VAL A 104 -6.96 11.71 -2.22
CA VAL A 104 -6.07 12.84 -1.95
C VAL A 104 -6.96 14.04 -1.67
N ASP A 105 -7.02 14.47 -0.40
CA ASP A 105 -8.03 15.42 0.07
C ASP A 105 -9.46 14.97 -0.34
N ASP A 106 -10.20 15.79 -1.09
CA ASP A 106 -11.54 15.50 -1.59
C ASP A 106 -11.55 14.88 -3.00
N GLN A 107 -10.39 14.52 -3.55
CA GLN A 107 -10.25 13.98 -4.91
C GLN A 107 -9.94 12.48 -4.90
N TYR A 108 -10.59 11.76 -5.81
CA TYR A 108 -10.37 10.33 -6.02
C TYR A 108 -9.66 10.08 -7.35
N ILE A 109 -8.63 9.23 -7.33
CA ILE A 109 -7.84 8.89 -8.51
C ILE A 109 -7.79 7.38 -8.67
N ALA A 110 -8.40 6.89 -9.75
CA ALA A 110 -8.33 5.49 -10.11
C ALA A 110 -6.99 5.19 -10.81
N MET A 111 -6.25 4.23 -10.28
CA MET A 111 -5.02 3.72 -10.88
C MET A 111 -5.25 2.38 -11.57
N LYS A 112 -4.57 2.18 -12.70
CA LYS A 112 -4.43 0.89 -13.38
C LYS A 112 -2.99 0.36 -13.29
N PRO A 113 -2.75 -0.94 -13.53
CA PRO A 113 -1.41 -1.51 -13.53
C PRO A 113 -0.44 -0.72 -14.42
N GLY A 114 0.73 -0.41 -13.88
CA GLY A 114 1.74 0.45 -14.51
C GLY A 114 1.64 1.93 -14.16
N ASP A 115 0.59 2.36 -13.46
CA ASP A 115 0.50 3.75 -13.01
C ASP A 115 1.41 4.01 -11.80
N LYS A 116 2.00 5.20 -11.80
CA LYS A 116 2.65 5.83 -10.65
C LYS A 116 1.97 7.15 -10.36
N VAL A 117 1.61 7.36 -9.10
CA VAL A 117 1.13 8.66 -8.58
C VAL A 117 2.10 9.14 -7.50
N GLU A 118 2.45 10.42 -7.59
CA GLU A 118 3.30 11.10 -6.61
C GLU A 118 2.58 12.34 -6.08
N VAL A 119 2.59 12.52 -4.75
CA VAL A 119 2.03 13.68 -4.04
C VAL A 119 3.12 14.29 -3.16
N SER A 120 3.44 15.56 -3.42
CA SER A 120 4.46 16.32 -2.68
C SER A 120 3.84 17.20 -1.58
N GLY A 121 4.67 17.70 -0.64
CA GLY A 121 4.24 18.56 0.47
C GLY A 121 3.60 19.91 0.10
N GLY A 122 3.47 20.21 -1.19
CA GLY A 122 2.70 21.34 -1.74
C GLY A 122 1.40 20.92 -2.45
N LYS A 123 0.94 19.67 -2.27
CA LYS A 123 -0.22 19.06 -2.95
C LYS A 123 -0.11 18.98 -4.47
N GLU A 124 1.09 19.13 -5.02
CA GLU A 124 1.31 18.85 -6.44
C GLU A 124 1.18 17.35 -6.67
N LEU A 125 0.23 17.01 -7.54
CA LEU A 125 -0.05 15.64 -7.94
C LEU A 125 0.50 15.36 -9.32
N ARG A 126 1.30 14.30 -9.42
CA ARG A 126 1.84 13.82 -10.70
C ARG A 126 1.42 12.39 -10.95
N HIS A 127 0.79 12.16 -12.10
CA HIS A 127 0.35 10.84 -12.56
C HIS A 127 1.07 10.51 -13.86
N GLU A 128 1.79 9.38 -13.88
CA GLU A 128 2.51 8.91 -15.06
C GLU A 128 2.46 7.39 -15.16
N THR A 129 2.68 6.86 -16.36
CA THR A 129 2.84 5.42 -16.58
C THR A 129 4.32 5.06 -16.52
N VAL A 130 4.64 4.04 -15.73
CA VAL A 130 5.99 3.52 -15.50
C VAL A 130 6.04 2.00 -15.67
N ASN A 131 7.24 1.41 -15.64
CA ASN A 131 7.39 -0.02 -15.45
C ASN A 131 7.37 -0.35 -13.94
N PRO A 132 6.31 -0.98 -13.40
CA PRO A 132 6.13 -1.17 -11.96
C PRO A 132 7.12 -2.20 -11.38
N LYS A 133 7.67 -3.09 -12.22
CA LYS A 133 8.69 -4.08 -11.79
C LYS A 133 9.95 -3.40 -11.25
N VAL A 134 10.32 -2.24 -11.77
CA VAL A 134 11.50 -1.48 -11.31
C VAL A 134 11.34 -1.03 -9.86
N TYR A 135 10.12 -0.67 -9.46
CA TYR A 135 9.83 -0.13 -8.12
C TYR A 135 9.58 -1.21 -7.07
N SER A 136 9.44 -2.47 -7.50
CA SER A 136 9.21 -3.62 -6.62
C SER A 136 10.38 -4.61 -6.63
N ALA A 137 11.37 -4.46 -7.52
CA ALA A 137 12.52 -5.37 -7.65
C ALA A 137 13.40 -5.51 -6.40
N TRP A 138 13.34 -4.53 -5.49
CA TRP A 138 14.07 -4.60 -4.22
C TRP A 138 13.55 -5.71 -3.31
N LYS A 139 12.26 -6.08 -3.42
CA LYS A 139 11.66 -7.15 -2.60
C LYS A 139 12.33 -8.52 -2.82
N ASP A 140 12.86 -8.75 -4.02
CA ASP A 140 13.49 -10.02 -4.40
C ASP A 140 14.94 -10.14 -3.88
N HIS A 141 15.49 -9.06 -3.29
CA HIS A 141 16.84 -9.00 -2.73
C HIS A 141 16.86 -8.84 -1.21
N VAL A 142 15.70 -8.94 -0.53
CA VAL A 142 15.62 -8.96 0.94
C VAL A 142 15.89 -10.40 1.39
N TRP A 143 17.15 -10.69 1.73
CA TRP A 143 17.60 -11.95 2.34
C TRP A 143 17.83 -11.76 3.83
#